data_AF-A0A318NA59-F1
#
_entry.id   AF-A0A318NA59-F1
#
_cell.length_a   1.000
_cell.length_b   1.000
_cell.length_c   1.000
_cell.angle_alpha   90.00
_cell.angle_beta   90.00
_cell.angle_gamma   90.00
#
_symmetry.space_group_name_H-M   'P 1'
#
loop_
_entity.id
_entity.type
_entity.pdbx_description
1 polymer ?
#
loop_
_entity_poly.entity_id
_entity_poly.type
_entity_poly.pdbx_seq_one_letter_code
_entity_poly.pdbx_strand_id
1 'polypeptide(L)' 'MAAAAAAVMAAGTLVAVNAAPAAAATVDTNAWYALVNRNSGKALDLYASATNDGARISQWTRNNGVN' A
#
# COMPACT_ATOMS: atom_id res chain seq x y z
N MET A 1 64.00 13.66 -6.80
CA MET A 1 63.05 13.36 -5.70
C MET A 1 61.68 13.83 -6.16
N ALA A 2 60.70 12.92 -6.16
CA ALA A 2 59.26 13.19 -6.33
C ALA A 2 58.77 14.16 -5.22
N ALA A 3 57.58 14.77 -5.19
CA ALA A 3 56.25 14.38 -5.65
C ALA A 3 55.36 15.65 -5.59
N ALA A 4 54.48 15.90 -6.57
CA ALA A 4 53.05 15.57 -6.58
C ALA A 4 52.13 16.70 -6.06
N ALA A 5 51.29 17.20 -6.96
CA ALA A 5 50.17 18.09 -6.68
C ALA A 5 49.10 17.34 -5.87
N ALA A 6 48.72 17.88 -4.71
CA ALA A 6 47.62 17.36 -3.91
C ALA A 6 46.31 18.00 -4.39
N ALA A 7 45.60 17.32 -5.29
CA ALA A 7 44.20 17.62 -5.58
C ALA A 7 43.33 17.06 -4.46
N VAL A 8 42.73 17.94 -3.66
CA VAL A 8 41.77 17.56 -2.61
C VAL A 8 40.45 17.18 -3.28
N MET A 9 40.14 15.89 -3.30
CA MET A 9 38.82 15.38 -3.69
C MET A 9 37.90 15.44 -2.47
N ALA A 10 37.00 16.42 -2.42
CA ALA A 10 35.91 16.44 -1.45
C ALA A 10 34.84 15.42 -1.89
N ALA A 11 34.95 14.18 -1.41
CA ALA A 11 33.94 13.15 -1.61
C ALA A 11 32.75 13.42 -0.67
N GLY A 12 31.61 13.85 -1.22
CA GLY A 12 30.35 13.94 -0.49
C GLY A 12 29.91 12.55 0.00
N THR A 13 29.57 12.44 1.28
CA THR A 13 29.13 11.17 1.88
C THR A 13 27.74 10.80 1.36
N LEU A 14 27.65 9.71 0.59
CA LEU A 14 26.38 9.07 0.25
C LEU A 14 25.84 8.34 1.49
N VAL A 15 24.70 8.78 2.00
CA VAL A 15 23.95 8.04 3.04
C VAL A 15 23.08 7.01 2.34
N ALA A 16 23.47 5.75 2.39
CA ALA A 16 22.62 4.64 1.96
C ALA A 16 21.52 4.42 3.00
N VAL A 17 20.28 4.75 2.65
CA VAL A 17 19.11 4.35 3.46
C VAL A 17 18.85 2.86 3.19
N ASN A 18 19.02 2.02 4.20
CA ASN A 18 18.65 0.62 4.10
C ASN A 18 17.13 0.54 4.23
N ALA A 19 16.43 0.44 3.09
CA ALA A 19 14.99 0.30 3.08
C ALA A 19 14.61 -1.02 3.78
N ALA A 20 13.83 -0.94 4.86
CA ALA A 20 13.32 -2.13 5.52
C ALA A 20 12.53 -2.98 4.50
N PRO A 21 12.73 -4.30 4.47
CA PRO A 21 11.98 -5.15 3.55
C PRO A 21 10.49 -5.03 3.85
N ALA A 22 9.68 -4.85 2.80
CA ALA A 22 8.23 -4.84 2.95
C ALA A 22 7.75 -6.24 3.34
N ALA A 23 7.26 -6.39 4.57
CA ALA A 23 6.55 -7.59 4.99
C ALA A 23 5.06 -7.43 4.67
N ALA A 24 4.45 -8.47 4.10
CA ALA A 24 3.00 -8.51 3.95
C ALA A 24 2.33 -8.62 5.33
N ALA A 25 1.19 -7.98 5.49
CA ALA A 25 0.36 -8.18 6.67
C ALA A 25 -0.24 -9.60 6.64
N THR A 26 -0.29 -10.25 7.80
CA THR A 26 -1.04 -11.50 7.97
C THR A 26 -2.54 -11.19 7.92
N VAL A 27 -3.28 -11.92 7.08
CA VAL A 27 -4.75 -11.85 7.05
C VAL A 27 -5.27 -12.86 8.07
N ASP A 28 -6.11 -12.38 9.00
CA ASP A 28 -6.85 -13.25 9.91
C ASP A 28 -8.08 -13.79 9.17
N THR A 29 -8.10 -15.09 8.94
CA THR A 29 -9.19 -15.76 8.23
C THR A 29 -10.47 -15.89 9.07
N ASN A 30 -10.44 -15.53 10.35
CA ASN A 30 -11.61 -15.52 11.24
C ASN A 30 -12.24 -14.12 11.38
N ALA A 31 -11.64 -13.10 10.75
CA ALA A 31 -12.11 -11.72 10.84
C ALA A 31 -12.94 -11.31 9.60
N TRP A 32 -13.88 -10.39 9.82
CA TRP A 32 -14.59 -9.71 8.75
C TRP A 32 -13.88 -8.41 8.37
N TYR A 33 -13.70 -8.18 7.07
CA TYR A 33 -13.02 -7.00 6.54
C TYR A 33 -13.97 -6.12 5.75
N ALA A 34 -13.75 -4.81 5.85
CA ALA A 34 -14.37 -3.84 4.97
C ALA A 34 -13.32 -3.18 4.08
N LEU A 35 -13.49 -3.33 2.78
CA LEU A 35 -12.63 -2.70 1.80
C LEU A 35 -13.18 -1.31 1.50
N VAL A 36 -12.49 -0.30 2.02
CA VAL A 36 -12.87 1.10 1.87
C VAL A 36 -11.89 1.79 0.94
N ASN A 37 -12.41 2.45 -0.09
CA ASN A 37 -11.59 3.24 -0.99
C ASN A 37 -11.06 4.49 -0.25
N ARG A 38 -9.74 4.68 -0.25
CA ARG A 38 -9.09 5.77 0.48
C ARG A 38 -9.41 7.17 -0.05
N ASN A 39 -9.76 7.28 -1.33
CA ASN A 39 -10.10 8.57 -1.95
C ASN A 39 -11.56 8.96 -1.65
N SER A 40 -12.50 8.02 -1.81
CA SER A 40 -13.93 8.31 -1.66
C SER A 40 -14.49 8.08 -0.25
N GLY A 41 -13.81 7.29 0.58
CA GLY A 41 -14.31 6.83 1.88
C GLY A 41 -15.46 5.81 1.79
N LYS A 42 -15.82 5.37 0.58
CA LYS A 42 -16.92 4.43 0.33
C LYS A 42 -16.45 2.98 0.40
N ALA A 43 -17.32 2.09 0.86
CA ALA A 43 -17.07 0.65 0.92
C ALA A 43 -17.44 -0.01 -0.41
N LEU A 44 -16.73 -1.08 -0.76
CA LEU A 44 -17.13 -1.98 -1.84
C LEU A 44 -18.36 -2.79 -1.43
N ASP A 45 -19.33 -2.91 -2.34
CA ASP A 45 -20.58 -3.66 -2.16
C ASP A 45 -21.01 -4.32 -3.48
N LEU A 46 -21.75 -5.41 -3.37
CA LEU A 46 -22.31 -6.15 -4.49
C LEU A 46 -23.56 -5.43 -5.03
N TYR A 47 -23.57 -5.11 -6.31
CA TYR A 47 -24.68 -4.40 -6.90
C TYR A 47 -25.96 -5.25 -6.89
N ALA A 48 -27.05 -4.65 -6.38
CA ALA A 48 -28.40 -5.23 -6.38
C ALA A 48 -28.50 -6.62 -5.75
N SER A 49 -27.60 -6.96 -4.81
CA SER A 49 -27.56 -8.29 -4.16
C SER A 49 -27.52 -9.45 -5.16
N ALA A 50 -26.84 -9.25 -6.29
CA ALA A 50 -26.73 -10.24 -7.35
C ALA A 50 -26.09 -11.55 -6.86
N THR A 51 -26.52 -12.68 -7.39
CA THR A 51 -25.99 -14.02 -7.02
C THR A 51 -25.30 -14.74 -8.18
N ASN A 52 -25.19 -14.07 -9.33
CA ASN A 52 -24.58 -14.62 -10.54
C ASN A 52 -23.10 -14.28 -10.65
N ASP A 53 -22.38 -15.12 -11.39
CA ASP A 53 -20.97 -14.87 -11.73
C ASP A 53 -20.79 -13.58 -12.53
N GLY A 54 -19.67 -12.90 -12.27
CA GLY A 54 -19.35 -11.62 -12.91
C GLY A 54 -20.23 -10.46 -12.44
N ALA A 55 -20.97 -10.61 -11.34
CA ALA A 55 -21.77 -9.53 -10.78
C ALA A 55 -20.93 -8.27 -10.48
N ARG A 56 -21.54 -7.12 -10.74
CA ARG A 56 -20.86 -5.82 -10.62
C ARG A 56 -20.60 -5.48 -9.15
N ILE A 57 -19.37 -5.10 -8.83
CA ILE A 57 -19.02 -4.47 -7.55
C ILE A 57 -19.10 -2.94 -7.70
N SER A 58 -19.73 -2.28 -6.74
CA SER A 58 -19.94 -0.82 -6.70
C SER A 58 -19.46 -0.22 -5.38
N GLN A 59 -19.34 1.11 -5.31
CA GLN A 59 -18.93 1.81 -4.09
C GLN A 59 -20.08 2.62 -3.50
N TRP A 60 -20.40 2.39 -2.24
CA TRP A 60 -21.48 3.09 -1.53
C TRP A 60 -21.06 3.58 -0.15
N THR A 61 -21.83 4.53 0.38
CA THR A 61 -21.71 4.91 1.79
C THR A 61 -21.99 3.68 2.64
N ARG A 62 -21.06 3.34 3.53
CA ARG A 62 -21.16 2.14 4.36
C ARG A 62 -22.29 2.30 5.38
N ASN A 63 -23.22 1.35 5.39
CA ASN A 63 -24.37 1.32 6.33
C ASN A 63 -24.12 0.43 7.56
N ASN A 64 -22.99 -0.29 7.61
CA ASN A 64 -22.63 -1.21 8.68
C ASN A 64 -23.66 -2.33 8.95
N GLY A 65 -24.48 -2.66 7.94
CA GLY A 65 -25.41 -3.79 8.00
C GLY A 65 -24.69 -5.14 8.01
N VAL A 66 -25.33 -6.15 8.60
CA VAL A 66 -24.80 -7.51 8.80
C VAL A 66 -25.42 -8.53 7.85
N ASN A 67 -25.61 -8.14 6.57
CA ASN A 67 -26.28 -8.94 5.52
C ASN A 67 -26.06 -10.45 5.62
#